data_AF-A0A9W4EVL1-F1
#
_entry.id   AF-A0A9W4EVL1-F1
#
_cell.length_a   1.000
_cell.length_b   1.000
_cell.length_c   1.000
_cell.angle_alpha   90.00
_cell.angle_beta   90.00
_cell.angle_gamma   90.00
#
_symmetry.space_group_name_H-M   'P 1'
#
loop_
_entity.id
_entity.type
_entity.pdbx_description
1 polymer ?
#
loop_
_entity_poly.entity_id
_entity_poly.type
_entity_poly.pdbx_seq_one_letter_code
_entity_poly.pdbx_strand_id
1 'polypeptide(L)'
;MPVLFLYFAYTTFMRGTGDSKTPFYFLIVSTALNMILLPILIFGWLGAPKLDVYGAAYASVISTVITFIVMLVYLKKKNHPLQLDGTVRKYLRMDGELLKLLLRLGIPASINMILVSLSEIAVIAFVNRYGSDATAAYGVVNQVASYVQMPAVSLGITVSIFAAQSIGANQFDRLQKVVKAGIIMNYVIGGVLISLIYVFSRDILSLFLTSQTTIEIAHSLVMITLWSYLIFGHAQIISATMRASGTVLWPTVIGVVSIWLVEVPVAYYLSYHTSLGIEGIWIGYPAAFIVSLILQYAYYKLSWQKKRITRLVS
;
A
#
# COMPACT_ATOMS: atom_id res chain seq x y z
N MET A 1 0.93 3.65 -19.74
CA MET A 1 -0.03 3.42 -18.63
C MET A 1 -0.91 2.18 -18.83
N PRO A 2 -1.59 1.94 -19.98
CA PRO A 2 -2.50 0.80 -20.12
C PRO A 2 -1.86 -0.59 -19.90
N VAL A 3 -0.61 -0.76 -20.35
CA VAL A 3 0.12 -2.04 -20.17
C VAL A 3 0.44 -2.33 -18.71
N LEU A 4 0.72 -1.30 -17.89
CA LEU A 4 0.98 -1.47 -16.45
C LEU A 4 -0.25 -2.02 -15.74
N PHE A 5 -1.43 -1.48 -16.08
CA PHE A 5 -2.70 -1.98 -15.55
C PHE A 5 -2.91 -3.46 -15.90
N LEU A 6 -2.65 -3.86 -17.14
CA LEU A 6 -2.76 -5.26 -17.55
C LEU A 6 -1.79 -6.17 -16.78
N TYR A 7 -0.53 -5.76 -16.62
CA TYR A 7 0.45 -6.51 -15.82
C TYR A 7 -0.01 -6.68 -14.37
N PHE A 8 -0.49 -5.62 -13.72
CA PHE A 8 -1.00 -5.68 -12.36
C PHE A 8 -2.29 -6.52 -12.24
N ALA A 9 -3.17 -6.46 -13.23
CA ALA A 9 -4.38 -7.29 -13.27
C ALA A 9 -4.02 -8.79 -13.33
N TYR A 10 -3.11 -9.17 -14.23
CA TYR A 10 -2.66 -10.57 -14.36
C TYR A 10 -1.99 -11.10 -13.09
N THR A 11 -1.10 -10.31 -12.49
CA THR A 11 -0.45 -10.70 -11.23
C THR A 11 -1.45 -10.81 -10.08
N THR A 12 -2.48 -9.98 -10.06
CA THR A 12 -3.58 -10.07 -9.08
C THR A 12 -4.43 -11.32 -9.31
N PHE A 13 -4.76 -11.67 -10.56
CA PHE A 13 -5.50 -12.89 -10.90
C PHE A 13 -4.75 -14.15 -10.46
N MET A 14 -3.46 -14.25 -10.78
CA MET A 14 -2.62 -15.39 -10.35
C MET A 14 -2.60 -15.55 -8.82
N ARG A 15 -2.39 -14.46 -8.09
CA ARG A 15 -2.43 -14.48 -6.61
C ARG A 15 -3.81 -14.89 -6.09
N GLY A 16 -4.88 -14.39 -6.71
CA GLY A 16 -6.27 -14.74 -6.38
C GLY A 16 -6.58 -16.22 -6.55
N THR A 17 -6.00 -16.88 -7.56
CA THR A 17 -6.13 -18.33 -7.79
C THR A 17 -5.18 -19.19 -6.95
N GLY A 18 -4.35 -18.58 -6.10
CA GLY A 18 -3.40 -19.29 -5.23
C GLY A 18 -1.99 -19.45 -5.81
N ASP A 19 -1.71 -18.91 -6.99
CA ASP A 19 -0.35 -18.86 -7.55
C ASP A 19 0.36 -17.57 -7.14
N SER A 20 1.09 -17.63 -6.02
CA SER A 20 1.94 -16.53 -5.55
C SER A 20 3.36 -16.57 -6.11
N LYS A 21 3.81 -17.73 -6.61
CA LYS A 21 5.21 -17.92 -7.04
C LYS A 21 5.47 -17.32 -8.40
N THR A 22 4.56 -17.53 -9.36
CA THR A 22 4.73 -17.00 -10.72
C THR A 22 4.84 -15.47 -10.73
N PRO A 23 3.95 -14.70 -10.07
CA PRO A 23 4.09 -13.25 -9.95
C PRO A 23 5.40 -12.81 -9.29
N PHE A 24 5.91 -13.58 -8.31
CA PHE A 24 7.16 -13.26 -7.63
C PHE A 24 8.38 -13.40 -8.55
N TYR A 25 8.46 -14.45 -9.35
CA TYR A 25 9.54 -14.61 -10.33
C TYR A 25 9.52 -13.51 -11.39
N PHE A 26 8.34 -13.11 -11.86
CA PHE A 26 8.23 -12.00 -12.82
C PHE A 26 8.59 -10.65 -12.20
N LEU A 27 8.32 -10.44 -10.90
CA LEU A 27 8.81 -9.28 -10.18
C LEU A 27 10.34 -9.25 -10.18
N ILE A 28 11.03 -10.37 -9.90
CA ILE A 28 12.49 -10.45 -9.95
C ILE A 28 13.02 -10.11 -11.35
N VAL A 29 12.42 -10.68 -12.40
CA VAL A 29 12.80 -10.39 -13.79
C VAL A 29 12.62 -8.90 -14.10
N SER A 30 11.49 -8.31 -13.69
CA SER A 30 11.20 -6.90 -13.91
C SER A 30 12.20 -5.98 -13.21
N THR A 31 12.52 -6.28 -11.96
CA THR A 31 13.51 -5.52 -11.17
C THR A 31 14.91 -5.66 -11.78
N ALA A 32 15.32 -6.85 -12.18
CA ALA A 32 16.62 -7.06 -12.82
C ALA A 32 16.75 -6.30 -14.15
N LEU A 33 15.72 -6.38 -15.00
CA LEU A 33 15.66 -5.61 -16.24
C LEU A 33 15.71 -4.11 -15.97
N ASN A 34 14.99 -3.64 -14.96
CA ASN A 34 14.99 -2.22 -14.57
C ASN A 34 16.38 -1.77 -14.11
N MET A 35 17.05 -2.56 -13.26
CA MET A 35 18.40 -2.28 -12.78
C MET A 35 19.43 -2.20 -13.92
N ILE A 36 19.27 -3.03 -14.96
CA ILE A 36 20.14 -2.98 -16.15
C ILE A 36 19.84 -1.75 -17.01
N LEU A 37 18.56 -1.45 -17.25
CA LEU A 37 18.14 -0.36 -18.13
C LEU A 37 18.37 1.04 -17.53
N LEU A 38 18.33 1.17 -16.20
CA LEU A 38 18.51 2.45 -15.51
C LEU A 38 19.81 3.16 -15.90
N PRO A 39 21.02 2.60 -15.69
CA PRO A 39 22.26 3.30 -16.03
C PRO A 39 22.41 3.52 -17.54
N ILE A 40 21.88 2.61 -18.37
CA ILE A 40 21.89 2.74 -19.83
C ILE A 40 21.13 3.99 -20.26
N LEU A 41 19.92 4.20 -19.74
CA LEU A 41 19.06 5.30 -20.17
C LEU A 41 19.36 6.62 -19.44
N ILE A 42 19.80 6.56 -18.18
CA ILE A 42 20.15 7.77 -17.41
C ILE A 42 21.49 8.33 -17.88
N PHE A 43 22.53 7.48 -17.94
CA PHE A 43 23.91 7.93 -18.21
C PHE A 43 24.32 7.80 -19.68
N GLY A 44 23.50 7.18 -20.53
CA GLY A 44 23.83 6.95 -21.94
C GLY A 44 24.89 5.86 -22.14
N TRP A 45 24.96 4.86 -21.26
CA TRP A 45 25.87 3.73 -21.47
C TRP A 45 25.53 2.96 -22.75
N LEU A 46 26.51 2.23 -23.29
CA LEU A 46 26.36 1.43 -24.52
C LEU A 46 26.00 2.27 -25.78
N GLY A 47 26.33 3.56 -25.80
CA GLY A 47 26.04 4.45 -26.92
C GLY A 47 24.58 4.90 -27.02
N ALA A 48 23.78 4.66 -25.99
CA ALA A 48 22.41 5.16 -25.89
C ALA A 48 22.39 6.69 -25.64
N PRO A 49 21.36 7.41 -26.10
CA PRO A 49 21.21 8.82 -25.78
C PRO A 49 21.04 9.00 -24.26
N LYS A 50 21.70 10.01 -23.70
CA LYS A 50 21.60 10.36 -22.28
C LYS A 50 20.25 11.04 -22.02
N LEU A 51 19.35 10.36 -21.29
CA LEU A 51 17.98 10.84 -21.03
C LEU A 51 17.79 11.42 -19.61
N ASP A 52 18.85 11.46 -18.80
CA ASP A 52 18.83 11.96 -17.41
C ASP A 52 17.64 11.37 -16.61
N VAL A 53 16.86 12.22 -15.93
CA VAL A 53 15.74 11.80 -15.07
C VAL A 53 14.63 11.12 -15.87
N TYR A 54 14.44 11.47 -17.15
CA TYR A 54 13.46 10.79 -18.01
C TYR A 54 13.85 9.32 -18.25
N GLY A 55 15.15 9.01 -18.24
CA GLY A 55 15.66 7.64 -18.35
C GLY A 55 15.09 6.69 -17.30
N ALA A 56 14.84 7.17 -16.07
CA ALA A 56 14.24 6.38 -15.01
C ALA A 56 12.77 5.98 -15.31
N ALA A 57 12.00 6.90 -15.89
CA ALA A 57 10.63 6.62 -16.30
C ALA A 57 10.59 5.60 -17.44
N TYR A 58 11.43 5.77 -18.47
CA TYR A 58 11.51 4.85 -19.60
C TYR A 58 12.00 3.46 -19.17
N ALA A 59 13.02 3.36 -18.32
CA ALA A 59 13.53 2.09 -17.80
C ALA A 59 12.42 1.28 -17.12
N SER A 60 11.57 1.95 -16.34
CA SER A 60 10.46 1.34 -15.59
C SER A 60 9.33 0.85 -16.49
N VAL A 61 8.98 1.64 -17.52
CA VAL A 61 7.95 1.25 -18.48
C VAL A 61 8.46 0.08 -19.35
N ILE A 62 9.67 0.17 -19.88
CA ILE A 62 10.25 -0.84 -20.76
C ILE A 62 10.44 -2.17 -20.01
N SER A 63 11.00 -2.14 -18.79
CA SER A 63 11.17 -3.37 -17.99
C SER A 63 9.82 -4.04 -17.71
N THR A 64 8.78 -3.28 -17.41
CA THR A 64 7.44 -3.82 -17.15
C THR A 64 6.81 -4.40 -18.41
N VAL A 65 6.93 -3.71 -19.56
CA VAL A 65 6.41 -4.19 -20.85
C VAL A 65 7.09 -5.50 -21.26
N ILE A 66 8.42 -5.56 -21.20
CA ILE A 66 9.17 -6.78 -21.51
C ILE A 66 8.76 -7.90 -20.57
N THR A 67 8.70 -7.65 -19.27
CA THR A 67 8.28 -8.65 -18.27
C THR A 67 6.87 -9.16 -18.56
N PHE A 68 5.93 -8.27 -18.89
CA PHE A 68 4.56 -8.64 -19.22
C PHE A 68 4.51 -9.55 -20.46
N ILE A 69 5.27 -9.23 -21.51
CA ILE A 69 5.35 -10.07 -22.72
C ILE A 69 5.92 -11.45 -22.39
N VAL A 70 7.04 -11.51 -21.65
CA VAL A 70 7.65 -12.77 -21.21
C VAL A 70 6.68 -13.60 -20.38
N MET A 71 5.91 -12.95 -19.49
CA MET A 71 4.86 -13.58 -18.70
C MET A 71 3.77 -14.20 -19.57
N LEU A 72 3.24 -13.47 -20.56
CA LEU A 72 2.23 -14.03 -21.47
C LEU A 72 2.75 -15.24 -22.26
N VAL A 73 4.00 -15.19 -22.72
CA VAL A 73 4.65 -16.33 -23.40
C VAL A 73 4.81 -17.51 -22.44
N TYR A 74 5.22 -17.27 -21.20
CA TYR A 74 5.37 -18.31 -20.17
C TYR A 74 4.03 -18.98 -19.85
N LEU A 75 2.97 -18.20 -19.62
CA LEU A 75 1.63 -18.71 -19.34
C LEU A 75 1.13 -19.62 -20.46
N LYS A 76 1.34 -19.23 -21.72
CA LYS A 76 1.02 -20.04 -22.89
C LYS A 76 1.86 -21.33 -22.95
N LYS A 77 3.17 -21.26 -22.71
CA LYS A 77 4.05 -22.45 -22.72
C LYS A 77 3.72 -23.46 -21.63
N LYS A 78 3.21 -23.00 -20.48
CA LYS A 78 2.83 -23.85 -19.35
C LYS A 78 1.39 -24.33 -19.39
N ASN A 79 0.62 -23.97 -20.43
CA ASN A 79 -0.83 -24.20 -20.49
C ASN A 79 -1.53 -23.73 -19.20
N HIS A 80 -1.08 -22.58 -18.66
CA HIS A 80 -1.61 -22.05 -17.41
C HIS A 80 -3.09 -21.68 -17.60
N PRO A 81 -3.98 -21.88 -16.60
CA PRO A 81 -5.42 -21.55 -16.73
C PRO A 81 -5.73 -20.10 -17.14
N LEU A 82 -4.80 -19.18 -16.85
CA LEU A 82 -4.89 -17.76 -17.23
C LEU A 82 -4.19 -17.42 -18.56
N GLN A 83 -3.88 -18.42 -19.40
CA GLN A 83 -3.27 -18.16 -20.70
C GLN A 83 -4.24 -17.41 -21.63
N LEU A 84 -3.69 -16.54 -22.48
CA LEU A 84 -4.44 -15.93 -23.56
C LEU A 84 -4.65 -16.95 -24.68
N ASP A 85 -5.81 -17.58 -24.71
CA ASP A 85 -6.24 -18.50 -25.77
C ASP A 85 -7.36 -17.90 -26.64
N GLY A 86 -7.79 -18.65 -27.65
CA GLY A 86 -8.92 -18.25 -28.51
C GLY A 86 -10.26 -18.15 -27.78
N THR A 87 -10.36 -18.75 -26.59
CA THR A 87 -11.54 -18.70 -25.71
C THR A 87 -11.68 -17.32 -25.09
N VAL A 88 -10.58 -16.70 -24.65
CA VAL A 88 -10.57 -15.33 -24.09
C VAL A 88 -11.18 -14.32 -25.05
N ARG A 89 -10.93 -14.44 -26.36
CA ARG A 89 -11.52 -13.55 -27.39
C ARG A 89 -13.05 -13.60 -27.42
N LYS A 90 -13.66 -14.73 -27.05
CA LYS A 90 -15.12 -14.88 -26.99
C LYS A 90 -15.72 -14.18 -25.76
N TYR A 91 -14.96 -14.09 -24.67
CA TYR A 91 -15.37 -13.47 -23.40
C TYR A 91 -14.87 -12.02 -23.24
N LEU A 92 -14.11 -11.49 -24.20
CA LEU A 92 -13.72 -10.07 -24.30
C LEU A 92 -14.90 -9.18 -24.76
N ARG A 93 -16.06 -9.32 -24.12
CA ARG A 93 -17.22 -8.46 -24.30
C ARG A 93 -17.40 -7.62 -23.05
N MET A 94 -17.82 -6.37 -23.23
CA MET A 94 -18.13 -5.50 -22.11
C MET A 94 -19.45 -5.95 -21.49
N ASP A 95 -19.37 -6.43 -20.25
CA ASP A 95 -20.53 -6.77 -19.44
C ASP A 95 -20.87 -5.59 -18.52
N GLY A 96 -22.07 -5.04 -18.67
CA GLY A 96 -22.51 -3.86 -17.93
C GLY A 96 -22.64 -4.09 -16.42
N GLU A 97 -23.06 -5.29 -16.01
CA GLU A 97 -23.20 -5.66 -14.60
C GLU A 97 -21.82 -5.81 -13.94
N LEU A 98 -20.88 -6.49 -14.63
CA LEU A 98 -19.49 -6.58 -14.17
C LEU A 98 -18.81 -5.21 -14.14
N LEU A 99 -19.01 -4.37 -15.15
CA LEU A 99 -18.47 -3.02 -15.17
C LEU A 99 -19.00 -2.20 -13.99
N LYS A 100 -20.31 -2.23 -13.74
CA LYS A 100 -20.95 -1.55 -12.61
C LYS A 100 -20.40 -2.05 -11.27
N LEU A 101 -20.19 -3.35 -11.14
CA LEU A 101 -19.56 -3.95 -9.96
C LEU A 101 -18.13 -3.45 -9.78
N LEU A 102 -17.30 -3.49 -10.82
CA LEU A 102 -15.92 -3.01 -10.79
C LEU A 102 -15.83 -1.53 -10.43
N LEU A 103 -16.70 -0.69 -11.01
CA LEU A 103 -16.75 0.75 -10.69
C LEU A 103 -17.20 0.99 -9.25
N ARG A 104 -18.21 0.26 -8.76
CA ARG A 104 -18.69 0.35 -7.38
C ARG A 104 -17.61 -0.02 -6.36
N LEU A 105 -16.72 -0.94 -6.69
CA LEU A 105 -15.59 -1.35 -5.84
C LEU A 105 -14.39 -0.41 -6.02
N GLY A 106 -14.08 -0.01 -7.25
CA GLY A 106 -12.89 0.77 -7.60
C GLY A 106 -12.99 2.25 -7.27
N ILE A 107 -14.12 2.91 -7.55
CA ILE A 107 -14.27 4.36 -7.33
C ILE A 107 -14.04 4.75 -5.85
N PRO A 108 -14.65 4.08 -4.86
CA PRO A 108 -14.38 4.40 -3.45
C PRO A 108 -12.91 4.20 -3.07
N ALA A 109 -12.26 3.15 -3.57
CA ALA A 109 -10.84 2.92 -3.32
C ALA A 109 -9.96 4.04 -3.92
N SER A 110 -10.26 4.46 -5.16
CA SER A 110 -9.56 5.57 -5.82
C SER A 110 -9.76 6.90 -5.10
N ILE A 111 -10.98 7.20 -4.63
CA ILE A 111 -11.26 8.41 -3.84
C ILE A 111 -10.43 8.40 -2.55
N ASN A 112 -10.35 7.25 -1.86
CA ASN A 112 -9.50 7.14 -0.68
C ASN A 112 -8.03 7.42 -1.01
N MET A 113 -7.49 6.88 -2.11
CA MET A 113 -6.10 7.14 -2.51
C MET A 113 -5.86 8.62 -2.82
N ILE A 114 -6.78 9.29 -3.54
CA ILE A 114 -6.68 10.72 -3.83
C ILE A 114 -6.69 11.54 -2.53
N LEU A 115 -7.58 11.20 -1.59
CA LEU A 115 -7.72 11.91 -0.33
C LEU A 115 -6.54 11.68 0.62
N VAL A 116 -5.89 10.51 0.58
CA VAL A 116 -4.61 10.26 1.26
C VAL A 116 -3.51 11.12 0.65
N SER A 117 -3.38 11.14 -0.68
CA SER A 117 -2.35 11.98 -1.33
C SER A 117 -2.55 13.48 -1.07
N LEU A 118 -3.81 13.94 -0.99
CA LEU A 118 -4.11 15.32 -0.63
C LEU A 118 -3.81 15.62 0.85
N SER A 119 -3.97 14.66 1.76
CA SER A 119 -3.58 14.86 3.17
C SER A 119 -2.06 14.95 3.32
N GLU A 120 -1.31 14.15 2.57
CA GLU A 120 0.16 14.24 2.52
C GLU A 120 0.62 15.63 2.05
N ILE A 121 -0.06 16.22 1.05
CA ILE A 121 0.20 17.60 0.59
C ILE A 121 -0.11 18.62 1.69
N ALA A 122 -1.20 18.43 2.44
CA ALA A 122 -1.53 19.31 3.57
C ALA A 122 -0.48 19.22 4.69
N VAL A 123 -0.08 18.00 5.07
CA VAL A 123 0.91 17.74 6.11
C VAL A 123 2.27 18.33 5.74
N ILE A 124 2.78 18.10 4.53
CA ILE A 124 4.06 18.68 4.11
C ILE A 124 3.99 20.21 4.05
N ALA A 125 2.84 20.81 3.69
CA ALA A 125 2.67 22.26 3.73
C ALA A 125 2.79 22.82 5.16
N PHE A 126 2.31 22.11 6.18
CA PHE A 126 2.53 22.48 7.58
C PHE A 126 4.00 22.36 7.96
N VAL A 127 4.67 21.27 7.55
CA VAL A 127 6.09 21.03 7.83
C VAL A 127 6.99 22.09 7.20
N ASN A 128 6.71 22.52 5.96
CA ASN A 128 7.54 23.48 5.22
C ASN A 128 7.72 24.84 5.94
N ARG A 129 6.83 25.17 6.87
CA ARG A 129 6.94 26.38 7.69
C ARG A 129 8.08 26.33 8.72
N TYR A 130 8.58 25.15 9.04
CA TYR A 130 9.65 24.93 10.01
C TYR A 130 11.05 24.91 9.35
N GLY A 131 11.15 25.30 8.07
CA GLY A 131 12.40 25.44 7.34
C GLY A 131 12.85 24.18 6.60
N SER A 132 13.95 24.29 5.87
CA SER A 132 14.46 23.23 4.98
C SER A 132 14.88 21.97 5.73
N ASP A 133 15.40 22.10 6.95
CA ASP A 133 15.76 20.95 7.78
C ASP A 133 14.52 20.12 8.15
N ALA A 134 13.41 20.76 8.51
CA ALA A 134 12.16 20.06 8.79
C ALA A 134 11.62 19.32 7.56
N THR A 135 11.66 19.93 6.38
CA THR A 135 11.24 19.31 5.12
C THR A 135 12.13 18.12 4.75
N ALA A 136 13.44 18.24 4.92
CA ALA A 136 14.40 17.16 4.68
C ALA A 136 14.16 16.00 5.66
N ALA A 137 13.98 16.30 6.94
CA ALA A 137 13.60 15.32 7.96
C ALA A 137 12.30 14.61 7.56
N TYR A 138 11.26 15.33 7.16
CA TYR A 138 9.99 14.73 6.73
C TYR A 138 10.14 13.73 5.59
N GLY A 139 10.95 14.04 4.59
CA GLY A 139 11.22 13.11 3.49
C GLY A 139 11.87 11.81 3.98
N VAL A 140 12.90 11.92 4.82
CA VAL A 140 13.62 10.75 5.35
C VAL A 140 12.76 9.95 6.33
N VAL A 141 11.98 10.61 7.20
CA VAL A 141 11.07 9.91 8.12
C VAL A 141 10.01 9.14 7.34
N ASN A 142 9.44 9.71 6.27
CA ASN A 142 8.51 8.98 5.41
C ASN A 142 9.19 7.81 4.69
N GLN A 143 10.45 7.97 4.27
CA GLN A 143 11.23 6.87 3.69
C GLN A 143 11.41 5.72 4.71
N VAL A 144 11.78 6.04 5.95
CA VAL A 144 11.90 5.05 7.05
C VAL A 144 10.55 4.39 7.35
N ALA A 145 9.49 5.20 7.46
CA ALA A 145 8.13 4.72 7.69
C ALA A 145 7.64 3.78 6.58
N SER A 146 8.03 4.01 5.33
CA SER A 146 7.64 3.16 4.20
C SER A 146 8.11 1.70 4.38
N TYR A 147 9.31 1.49 4.96
CA TYR A 147 9.82 0.15 5.26
C TYR A 147 8.98 -0.57 6.32
N VAL A 148 8.43 0.17 7.29
CA VAL A 148 7.55 -0.37 8.33
C VAL A 148 6.14 -0.62 7.82
N GLN A 149 5.64 0.25 6.95
CA GLN A 149 4.32 0.11 6.34
C GLN A 149 4.25 -1.03 5.32
N MET A 150 5.34 -1.34 4.62
CA MET A 150 5.38 -2.38 3.59
C MET A 150 4.87 -3.76 4.09
N PRO A 151 5.37 -4.30 5.22
CA PRO A 151 4.83 -5.53 5.82
C PRO A 151 3.33 -5.44 6.11
N ALA A 152 2.86 -4.33 6.68
CA ALA A 152 1.44 -4.12 7.01
C ALA A 152 0.55 -4.15 5.76
N VAL A 153 0.96 -3.46 4.68
CA VAL A 153 0.27 -3.47 3.39
C VAL A 153 0.29 -4.86 2.77
N SER A 154 1.44 -5.54 2.79
CA SER A 154 1.61 -6.91 2.28
C SER A 154 0.68 -7.89 2.97
N LEU A 155 0.64 -7.86 4.32
CA LEU A 155 -0.27 -8.67 5.12
C LEU A 155 -1.74 -8.35 4.81
N GLY A 156 -2.09 -7.07 4.63
CA GLY A 156 -3.43 -6.67 4.22
C GLY A 156 -3.86 -7.30 2.89
N ILE A 157 -2.97 -7.30 1.88
CA ILE A 157 -3.21 -7.94 0.57
C ILE A 157 -3.36 -9.46 0.74
N THR A 158 -2.46 -10.10 1.47
CA THR A 158 -2.48 -11.55 1.71
C THR A 158 -3.75 -11.99 2.44
N VAL A 159 -4.12 -11.28 3.51
CA VAL A 159 -5.39 -11.53 4.23
C VAL A 159 -6.58 -11.33 3.31
N SER A 160 -6.60 -10.28 2.48
CA SER A 160 -7.69 -10.05 1.52
C SER A 160 -7.88 -11.25 0.58
N ILE A 161 -6.79 -11.82 0.04
CA ILE A 161 -6.84 -12.97 -0.87
C ILE A 161 -7.41 -14.20 -0.16
N PHE A 162 -6.83 -14.57 0.99
CA PHE A 162 -7.28 -15.75 1.74
C PHE A 162 -8.68 -15.57 2.33
N ALA A 163 -9.06 -14.35 2.72
CA ALA A 163 -10.41 -14.02 3.14
C ALA A 163 -11.40 -14.20 1.99
N ALA A 164 -11.10 -13.68 0.79
CA ALA A 164 -11.97 -13.84 -0.38
C ALA A 164 -12.16 -15.31 -0.76
N GLN A 165 -11.09 -16.10 -0.74
CA GLN A 165 -11.15 -17.56 -0.96
C GLN A 165 -12.00 -18.27 0.09
N SER A 166 -11.80 -17.94 1.38
CA SER A 166 -12.54 -18.56 2.49
C SER A 166 -14.03 -18.21 2.44
N ILE A 167 -14.36 -16.95 2.12
CA ILE A 167 -15.73 -16.47 1.93
C ILE A 167 -16.38 -17.19 0.73
N GLY A 168 -15.70 -17.27 -0.41
CA GLY A 168 -16.22 -17.93 -1.61
C GLY A 168 -16.48 -19.44 -1.42
N ALA A 169 -15.70 -20.07 -0.54
CA ALA A 169 -15.81 -21.48 -0.13
C ALA A 169 -16.74 -21.71 1.08
N ASN A 170 -17.39 -20.67 1.62
CA ASN A 170 -18.20 -20.74 2.85
C ASN A 170 -17.46 -21.27 4.10
N GLN A 171 -16.13 -21.10 4.17
CA GLN A 171 -15.28 -21.56 5.27
C GLN A 171 -15.02 -20.43 6.28
N PHE A 172 -16.03 -20.02 7.04
CA PHE A 172 -15.92 -18.88 7.97
C PHE A 172 -14.97 -19.12 9.15
N ASP A 173 -14.80 -20.37 9.60
CA ASP A 173 -13.79 -20.70 10.61
C ASP A 173 -12.36 -20.46 10.11
N ARG A 174 -12.12 -20.79 8.83
CA ARG A 174 -10.84 -20.52 8.17
C ARG A 174 -10.62 -19.02 8.03
N LEU A 175 -11.66 -18.26 7.65
CA LEU A 175 -11.60 -16.80 7.58
C LEU A 175 -11.12 -16.19 8.91
N GLN A 176 -11.70 -16.61 10.05
CA GLN A 176 -11.28 -16.10 11.36
C GLN A 176 -9.82 -16.42 11.69
N LYS A 177 -9.37 -17.64 11.36
CA LYS A 177 -7.96 -18.05 11.53
C LYS A 177 -7.02 -17.20 10.68
N VAL A 178 -7.39 -16.90 9.43
CA VAL A 178 -6.61 -16.05 8.52
C VAL A 178 -6.47 -14.63 9.08
N VAL A 179 -7.57 -14.02 9.52
CA VAL A 179 -7.57 -12.66 10.09
C VAL A 179 -6.71 -12.62 11.36
N LYS A 180 -6.89 -13.58 12.28
CA LYS A 180 -6.10 -13.67 13.50
C LYS A 180 -4.61 -13.85 13.22
N ALA A 181 -4.26 -14.73 12.28
CA ALA A 181 -2.87 -14.96 11.89
C ALA A 181 -2.24 -13.69 11.28
N GLY A 182 -2.98 -12.97 10.42
CA GLY A 182 -2.53 -11.70 9.86
C GLY A 182 -2.26 -10.65 10.93
N ILE A 183 -3.15 -10.50 11.91
CA ILE A 183 -2.98 -9.54 13.02
C ILE A 183 -1.75 -9.91 13.86
N ILE A 184 -1.60 -11.18 14.23
CA ILE A 184 -0.43 -11.65 15.00
C ILE A 184 0.86 -11.38 14.22
N MET A 185 0.90 -11.73 12.92
CA MET A 185 2.06 -11.47 12.08
C MET A 185 2.37 -9.98 11.95
N ASN A 186 1.35 -9.11 11.89
CA ASN A 186 1.54 -7.66 11.88
C ASN A 186 2.25 -7.16 13.15
N TYR A 187 1.80 -7.59 14.33
CA TYR A 187 2.43 -7.20 15.59
C TYR A 187 3.83 -7.79 15.76
N VAL A 188 4.05 -9.04 15.32
CA VAL A 188 5.37 -9.68 15.43
C VAL A 188 6.37 -9.07 14.45
N ILE A 189 6.06 -9.06 13.14
CA ILE A 189 6.98 -8.57 12.11
C ILE A 189 7.16 -7.06 12.24
N GLY A 190 6.06 -6.33 12.39
CA GLY A 190 6.10 -4.88 12.58
C GLY A 190 6.78 -4.50 13.88
N GLY A 191 6.51 -5.21 14.98
CA GLY A 191 7.12 -4.92 16.28
C GLY A 191 8.63 -5.13 16.28
N VAL A 192 9.12 -6.20 15.64
CA VAL A 192 10.57 -6.44 15.49
C VAL A 192 11.22 -5.34 14.64
N LEU A 193 10.64 -5.00 13.49
CA LEU A 193 11.18 -3.95 12.61
C LEU A 193 11.17 -2.58 13.28
N ILE A 194 10.07 -2.21 13.94
CA ILE A 194 9.96 -0.95 14.68
C ILE A 194 10.97 -0.92 15.81
N SER A 195 11.13 -2.01 16.58
CA SER A 195 12.10 -2.05 17.67
C SER A 195 13.53 -1.85 17.17
N LEU A 196 13.88 -2.47 16.04
CA LEU A 196 15.19 -2.30 15.40
C LEU A 196 15.40 -0.85 14.97
N ILE A 197 14.43 -0.25 14.28
CA ILE A 197 14.53 1.15 13.86
C ILE A 197 14.55 2.09 15.06
N TYR A 198 13.82 1.78 16.12
CA TYR A 198 13.75 2.60 17.32
C TYR A 198 15.12 2.67 18.01
N VAL A 199 15.77 1.51 18.18
CA VAL A 199 17.10 1.39 18.81
C VAL A 199 18.20 2.04 17.95
N PHE A 200 18.18 1.81 16.64
CA PHE A 200 19.21 2.31 15.72
C PHE A 200 18.77 3.56 14.93
N SER A 201 17.81 4.31 15.45
CA SER A 201 17.14 5.39 14.72
C SER A 201 18.13 6.44 14.21
N ARG A 202 19.03 6.91 15.06
CA ARG A 202 20.06 7.91 14.69
C ARG A 202 21.00 7.39 13.61
N ASP A 203 21.48 6.15 13.75
CA ASP A 203 22.39 5.53 12.79
C ASP A 203 21.71 5.38 11.42
N ILE A 204 20.46 4.87 11.40
CA ILE A 204 19.68 4.72 10.18
C ILE A 204 19.42 6.08 9.52
N LEU A 205 19.04 7.10 10.30
CA LEU A 205 18.79 8.45 9.79
C LEU A 205 20.07 9.09 9.22
N SER A 206 21.23 8.82 9.81
CA SER A 206 22.52 9.33 9.33
C SER A 206 22.93 8.76 7.96
N LEU A 207 22.34 7.66 7.50
CA LEU A 207 22.55 7.14 6.14
C LEU A 207 21.93 8.02 5.06
N PHE A 208 20.93 8.84 5.42
CA PHE A 208 20.20 9.72 4.50
C PHE A 208 20.49 11.20 4.74
N LEU A 209 20.84 11.57 5.97
CA LEU A 209 20.99 12.95 6.42
C LEU A 209 22.42 13.20 6.88
N THR A 210 22.98 14.35 6.51
CA THR A 210 24.32 14.78 6.91
C THR A 210 24.33 15.82 8.02
N SER A 211 23.26 16.61 8.14
CA SER A 211 23.13 17.65 9.17
C SER A 211 22.63 17.06 10.49
N GLN A 212 23.38 17.29 11.58
CA GLN A 212 22.99 16.83 12.90
C GLN A 212 21.62 17.37 13.34
N THR A 213 21.35 18.65 13.08
CA THR A 213 20.05 19.27 13.39
C THR A 213 18.90 18.54 12.72
N THR A 214 19.06 18.18 11.44
CA THR A 214 18.04 17.44 10.68
C THR A 214 17.86 16.01 11.22
N ILE A 215 18.95 15.36 11.64
CA ILE A 215 18.90 14.03 12.27
C ILE A 215 18.12 14.07 13.58
N GLU A 216 18.34 15.07 14.44
CA GLU A 216 17.60 15.21 15.71
C GLU A 216 16.11 15.43 15.49
N ILE A 217 15.76 16.29 14.52
CA ILE A 217 14.36 16.49 14.13
C ILE A 217 13.76 15.15 13.68
N ALA A 218 14.37 14.50 12.69
CA ALA A 218 13.87 13.23 12.16
C ALA A 218 13.76 12.15 13.25
N HIS A 219 14.73 12.09 14.16
CA HIS A 219 14.73 11.18 15.30
C HIS A 219 13.47 11.38 16.16
N SER A 220 13.18 12.61 16.60
CA SER A 220 11.98 12.89 17.40
C SER A 220 10.71 12.42 16.69
N LEU A 221 10.58 12.73 15.40
CA LEU A 221 9.39 12.40 14.61
C LEU A 221 9.19 10.88 14.44
N VAL A 222 10.28 10.13 14.27
CA VAL A 222 10.27 8.66 14.22
C VAL A 222 9.81 8.07 15.56
N MET A 223 10.33 8.59 16.68
CA MET A 223 9.94 8.11 18.03
C MET A 223 8.44 8.29 18.30
N ILE A 224 7.84 9.37 17.79
CA ILE A 224 6.41 9.68 17.96
C ILE A 224 5.54 8.71 17.14
N THR A 225 5.95 8.39 15.90
CA THR A 225 5.02 7.78 14.93
C THR A 225 5.18 6.31 14.71
N LEU A 226 6.38 5.74 14.88
CA LEU A 226 6.65 4.36 14.43
C LEU A 226 5.69 3.32 15.01
N TRP A 227 5.43 3.37 16.31
CA TRP A 227 4.56 2.41 16.99
C TRP A 227 3.11 2.46 16.50
N SER A 228 2.68 3.63 16.00
CA SER A 228 1.34 3.80 15.44
C SER A 228 1.13 2.99 14.16
N TYR A 229 2.20 2.63 13.42
CA TYR A 229 2.07 1.80 12.23
C TYR A 229 1.60 0.37 12.52
N LEU A 230 1.76 -0.13 13.76
CA LEU A 230 1.14 -1.39 14.17
C LEU A 230 -0.39 -1.29 14.21
N ILE A 231 -0.89 -0.15 14.68
CA ILE A 231 -2.32 0.18 14.74
C ILE A 231 -2.87 0.34 13.31
N PHE A 232 -2.13 1.06 12.46
CA PHE A 232 -2.43 1.15 11.04
C PHE A 232 -2.54 -0.22 10.38
N GLY A 233 -1.54 -1.10 10.57
CA GLY A 233 -1.54 -2.44 9.98
C GLY A 233 -2.68 -3.31 10.46
N HIS A 234 -3.05 -3.22 11.75
CA HIS A 234 -4.24 -3.89 12.26
C HIS A 234 -5.51 -3.36 11.59
N ALA A 235 -5.68 -2.03 11.52
CA ALA A 235 -6.82 -1.42 10.84
C ALA A 235 -6.90 -1.85 9.36
N GLN A 236 -5.75 -1.92 8.67
CA GLN A 236 -5.66 -2.40 7.28
C GLN A 236 -6.11 -3.85 7.12
N ILE A 237 -5.76 -4.74 8.05
CA ILE A 237 -6.17 -6.15 8.00
C ILE A 237 -7.69 -6.30 8.16
N ILE A 238 -8.31 -5.57 9.10
CA ILE A 238 -9.77 -5.56 9.27
C ILE A 238 -10.45 -4.98 8.03
N SER A 239 -9.94 -3.86 7.53
CA SER A 239 -10.40 -3.19 6.32
C SER A 239 -10.34 -4.10 5.08
N ALA A 240 -9.22 -4.81 4.90
CA ALA A 240 -8.99 -5.77 3.82
C ALA A 240 -9.97 -6.96 3.89
N THR A 241 -10.23 -7.47 5.10
CA THR A 241 -11.20 -8.55 5.33
C THR A 241 -12.60 -8.15 4.87
N MET A 242 -13.03 -6.92 5.18
CA MET A 242 -14.34 -6.43 4.75
C MET A 242 -14.40 -6.20 3.24
N ARG A 243 -13.33 -5.68 2.64
CA ARG A 243 -13.23 -5.52 1.18
C ARG A 243 -13.27 -6.85 0.44
N ALA A 244 -12.72 -7.92 1.02
CA ALA A 244 -12.75 -9.26 0.45
C ALA A 244 -14.17 -9.82 0.24
N SER A 245 -15.16 -9.30 0.97
CA SER A 245 -16.58 -9.64 0.78
C SER A 245 -17.34 -8.69 -0.16
N GLY A 246 -16.65 -7.73 -0.79
CA GLY A 246 -17.25 -6.64 -1.56
C GLY A 246 -17.76 -5.46 -0.73
N THR A 247 -17.55 -5.42 0.60
CA THR A 247 -17.88 -4.24 1.41
C THR A 247 -16.73 -3.24 1.34
N VAL A 248 -16.79 -2.30 0.39
CA VAL A 248 -15.72 -1.31 0.17
C VAL A 248 -16.05 0.08 0.71
N LEU A 249 -17.30 0.53 0.59
CA LEU A 249 -17.69 1.90 0.91
C LEU A 249 -17.40 2.28 2.37
N TRP A 250 -17.81 1.45 3.33
CA TRP A 250 -17.62 1.75 4.76
C TRP A 250 -16.15 1.81 5.16
N PRO A 251 -15.30 0.82 4.82
CA PRO A 251 -13.88 0.93 5.10
C PRO A 251 -13.22 2.17 4.48
N THR A 252 -13.61 2.55 3.25
CA THR A 252 -13.17 3.78 2.59
C THR A 252 -13.58 5.03 3.37
N VAL A 253 -14.86 5.17 3.72
CA VAL A 253 -15.37 6.35 4.42
C VAL A 253 -14.69 6.52 5.78
N ILE A 254 -14.50 5.42 6.53
CA ILE A 254 -13.81 5.44 7.81
C ILE A 254 -12.36 5.91 7.65
N GLY A 255 -11.66 5.44 6.61
CA GLY A 255 -10.30 5.87 6.29
C GLY A 255 -10.24 7.38 6.01
N VAL A 256 -11.12 7.86 5.12
CA VAL A 256 -11.23 9.28 4.77
C VAL A 256 -11.54 10.15 5.98
N VAL A 257 -12.50 9.76 6.81
CA VAL A 257 -12.86 10.48 8.04
C VAL A 257 -11.69 10.53 9.01
N SER A 258 -10.99 9.42 9.19
CA SER A 258 -9.82 9.38 10.09
C SER A 258 -8.70 10.31 9.63
N ILE A 259 -8.52 10.48 8.33
CA ILE A 259 -7.50 11.38 7.79
C ILE A 259 -7.98 12.84 7.86
N TRP A 260 -9.11 13.15 7.25
CA TRP A 260 -9.53 14.55 7.06
C TRP A 260 -10.19 15.18 8.27
N LEU A 261 -10.82 14.38 9.14
CA LEU A 261 -11.47 14.88 10.35
C LEU A 261 -10.65 14.62 11.62
N VAL A 262 -9.57 13.85 11.54
CA VAL A 262 -8.68 13.61 12.70
C VAL A 262 -7.24 13.96 12.38
N GLU A 263 -6.56 13.29 11.43
CA GLU A 263 -5.14 13.52 11.13
C GLU A 263 -4.83 14.99 10.85
N VAL A 264 -5.48 15.57 9.83
CA VAL A 264 -5.20 16.93 9.36
C VAL A 264 -5.58 17.99 10.42
N PRO A 265 -6.77 17.93 11.06
CA PRO A 265 -7.12 18.88 12.12
C PRO A 265 -6.25 18.76 13.37
N VAL A 266 -5.91 17.54 13.81
CA VAL A 266 -5.01 17.34 14.95
C VAL A 266 -3.62 17.87 14.63
N ALA A 267 -3.09 17.56 13.45
CA ALA A 267 -1.79 18.06 13.00
C ALA A 267 -1.78 19.60 12.97
N TYR A 268 -2.81 20.23 12.40
CA TYR A 268 -2.95 21.68 12.37
C TYR A 268 -3.07 22.29 13.76
N TYR A 269 -3.98 21.77 14.59
CA TYR A 269 -4.23 22.33 15.92
C TYR A 269 -3.01 22.22 16.82
N LEU A 270 -2.41 21.02 16.92
CA LEU A 270 -1.26 20.80 17.79
C LEU A 270 -0.02 21.57 17.32
N SER A 271 0.20 21.71 16.01
CA SER A 271 1.38 22.45 15.53
C SER A 271 1.27 23.97 15.64
N TYR A 272 0.06 24.54 15.54
CA TYR A 272 -0.15 25.99 15.55
C TYR A 272 -0.54 26.56 16.93
N HIS A 273 -1.26 25.79 17.74
CA HIS A 273 -1.88 26.29 18.97
C HIS A 273 -1.25 25.72 20.25
N THR A 274 -0.21 24.89 20.12
CA THR A 274 0.49 24.32 21.27
C THR A 274 2.00 24.47 21.11
N SER A 275 2.75 24.21 22.19
CA SER A 275 4.21 24.25 22.19
C SER A 275 4.88 23.08 21.46
N LEU A 276 4.10 22.12 20.93
CA LEU A 276 4.62 20.92 20.28
C LEU A 276 5.24 21.19 18.89
N GLY A 277 4.86 22.29 18.24
CA GLY A 277 5.42 22.67 16.94
C GLY A 277 5.36 21.53 15.91
N ILE A 278 6.51 21.18 15.33
CA ILE A 278 6.60 20.11 14.32
C ILE A 278 6.15 18.74 14.84
N GLU A 279 6.41 18.42 16.11
CA GLU A 279 6.00 17.15 16.72
C GLU A 279 4.47 17.02 16.76
N GLY A 280 3.77 18.15 16.93
CA GLY A 280 2.31 18.23 16.89
C GLY A 280 1.72 17.76 15.55
N ILE A 281 2.41 18.01 14.44
CA ILE A 281 2.02 17.52 13.11
C ILE A 281 2.01 15.98 13.11
N TRP A 282 3.06 15.39 13.65
CA TRP A 282 3.28 13.95 13.60
C TRP A 282 2.43 13.15 14.58
N ILE A 283 1.92 13.79 15.64
CA ILE A 283 0.88 13.21 16.51
C ILE A 283 -0.46 13.01 15.77
N GLY A 284 -0.67 13.70 14.64
CA GLY A 284 -1.84 13.49 13.77
C GLY A 284 -1.97 12.03 13.29
N TYR A 285 -0.85 11.39 12.92
CA TYR A 285 -0.84 10.00 12.44
C TYR A 285 -1.36 8.99 13.48
N PRO A 286 -0.79 8.90 14.71
CA PRO A 286 -1.31 7.99 15.73
C PRO A 286 -2.77 8.27 16.06
N ALA A 287 -3.18 9.54 16.15
CA ALA A 287 -4.56 9.89 16.42
C ALA A 287 -5.50 9.32 15.33
N ALA A 288 -5.16 9.52 14.06
CA ALA A 288 -5.93 9.00 12.93
C ALA A 288 -5.96 7.47 12.88
N PHE A 289 -4.83 6.81 13.12
CA PHE A 289 -4.76 5.34 13.08
C PHE A 289 -5.55 4.70 14.22
N ILE A 290 -5.53 5.29 15.42
CA ILE A 290 -6.34 4.85 16.56
C ILE A 290 -7.82 4.96 16.23
N VAL A 291 -8.27 6.13 15.76
CA VAL A 291 -9.68 6.34 15.38
C VAL A 291 -10.08 5.39 14.26
N SER A 292 -9.24 5.23 13.24
CA SER A 292 -9.47 4.29 12.15
C SER A 292 -9.65 2.87 12.66
N LEU A 293 -8.76 2.37 13.52
CA LEU A 293 -8.87 1.01 14.07
C LEU A 293 -10.17 0.84 14.86
N ILE A 294 -10.51 1.79 15.74
CA ILE A 294 -11.73 1.74 16.56
C ILE A 294 -12.97 1.67 15.65
N LEU A 295 -13.08 2.57 14.67
CA LEU A 295 -14.23 2.65 13.78
C LEU A 295 -14.32 1.42 12.85
N GLN A 296 -13.20 0.96 12.29
CA GLN A 296 -13.16 -0.24 11.45
C GLN A 296 -13.58 -1.48 12.26
N TYR A 297 -13.06 -1.63 13.49
CA TYR A 297 -13.38 -2.76 14.36
C TYR A 297 -14.84 -2.71 14.84
N ALA A 298 -15.35 -1.53 15.19
CA ALA A 298 -16.75 -1.33 15.57
C ALA A 298 -17.69 -1.76 14.43
N TYR A 299 -17.46 -1.26 13.20
CA TYR A 299 -18.27 -1.66 12.05
C TYR A 299 -18.12 -3.15 11.72
N TYR A 300 -16.91 -3.70 11.82
CA TYR A 300 -16.63 -5.12 11.62
C TYR A 300 -17.47 -6.01 12.55
N LYS A 301 -17.44 -5.73 13.86
CA LYS A 301 -18.17 -6.49 14.91
C LYS A 301 -19.68 -6.26 14.89
N LEU A 302 -20.12 -5.00 14.79
CA LEU A 302 -21.52 -4.64 14.99
C LEU A 302 -22.37 -4.89 13.75
N SER A 303 -21.79 -4.77 12.56
CA SER A 303 -22.53 -4.80 11.30
C SER A 303 -22.05 -5.89 10.35
N TRP A 304 -20.74 -5.94 10.04
CA TRP A 304 -20.27 -6.80 8.96
C TRP A 304 -20.38 -8.29 9.30
N GLN A 305 -19.97 -8.72 10.49
CA GLN A 305 -20.07 -10.13 10.92
C GLN A 305 -21.52 -10.64 10.99
N LYS A 306 -22.51 -9.75 11.10
CA LYS A 306 -23.93 -10.11 11.15
C LYS A 306 -24.58 -10.19 9.77
N LYS A 307 -23.91 -9.72 8.71
CA LYS A 307 -24.43 -9.76 7.35
C LYS A 307 -24.23 -11.16 6.77
N ARG A 308 -25.25 -11.66 6.06
CA ARG A 308 -25.09 -12.86 5.23
C ARG A 308 -24.21 -12.51 4.03
N ILE A 309 -22.98 -13.00 4.03
CA ILE A 309 -22.04 -12.75 2.93
C ILE A 309 -22.42 -13.67 1.77
N THR A 310 -22.94 -13.10 0.68
CA THR A 310 -23.28 -13.83 -0.55
C THR A 310 -22.17 -13.69 -1.59
N ARG A 311 -22.09 -14.63 -2.54
CA ARG A 311 -21.18 -14.51 -3.68
C ARG A 311 -21.50 -13.25 -4.48
N LEU A 312 -20.46 -12.54 -4.93
CA LEU A 312 -20.59 -11.27 -5.67
C LEU A 312 -21.05 -11.46 -7.12
N VAL A 313 -20.85 -12.65 -7.68
CA VAL A 313 -21.29 -13.04 -9.01
C VAL A 313 -21.89 -14.44 -8.89
N SER A 314 -23.14 -14.59 -9.33
CA SER A 314 -23.90 -15.85 -9.39
C SER A 314 -23.62 -16.58 -10.69
#